data_AF-A0A2R8CQG0-F1
#
_entry.id   AF-A0A2R8CQG0-F1
#
_cell.length_a   1.000
_cell.length_b   1.000
_cell.length_c   1.000
_cell.angle_alpha   90.00
_cell.angle_beta   90.00
_cell.angle_gamma   90.00
#
_symmetry.space_group_name_H-M   'P 1'
#
loop_
_entity.id
_entity.type
_entity.pdbx_description
1 polymer ?
#
loop_
_entity_poly.entity_id
_entity_poly.type
_entity_poly.pdbx_seq_one_letter_code
_entity_poly.pdbx_strand_id
1 'polypeptide(L)'
;MTIPNSIQKITDSRTVIAESSGIWQWLAGGFGVTLMATLSGCPTMADYGAATSGDGRDFVAPHEQFQVDSMEYPVFAIIDDREAPRAAVNFPRNNGVEMPPLKQSYRWQVTHKVHGEYLIGSEKFDQAWCRQTKDGRDHPEHCEPEGIGAEYLERIYIHPDGSAYAYGYLKNTPRWPHWFGKNETWFRHDDTGDWSGQPWFECVARCDKLKSMRDDAE
;
A
#
# COMPACT_ATOMS: atom_id res chain seq x y z
N MET A 1 25.66 28.51 -30.40
CA MET A 1 25.32 29.22 -29.15
C MET A 1 26.38 28.81 -28.14
N THR A 2 27.15 29.78 -27.69
CA THR A 2 28.49 29.63 -27.10
C THR A 2 28.37 29.77 -25.59
N ILE A 3 28.93 28.84 -24.82
CA ILE A 3 29.08 28.96 -23.36
C ILE A 3 30.48 29.53 -23.08
N PRO A 4 30.63 30.68 -22.40
CA PRO A 4 31.92 31.17 -21.99
C PRO A 4 32.33 30.73 -20.57
N ASN A 5 33.65 30.58 -20.45
CA ASN A 5 34.48 30.28 -19.28
C ASN A 5 34.43 31.35 -18.15
N SER A 6 34.71 30.91 -16.92
CA SER A 6 35.73 31.47 -15.97
C SER A 6 35.50 30.79 -14.60
N ILE A 7 36.36 29.90 -14.08
CA ILE A 7 37.71 30.05 -13.49
C ILE A 7 37.84 31.26 -12.55
N GLN A 8 37.91 31.01 -11.24
CA GLN A 8 38.96 31.56 -10.38
C GLN A 8 39.21 30.70 -9.13
N LYS A 9 40.40 30.10 -9.09
CA LYS A 9 41.11 29.59 -7.91
C LYS A 9 41.59 30.78 -7.07
N ILE A 10 41.53 30.68 -5.74
CA ILE A 10 42.57 31.21 -4.85
C ILE A 10 42.83 30.19 -3.74
N THR A 11 44.09 29.76 -3.68
CA THR A 11 44.74 28.90 -2.69
C THR A 11 45.38 29.76 -1.59
N ASP A 12 45.85 29.09 -0.54
CA ASP A 12 46.96 29.46 0.36
C ASP A 12 46.68 30.40 1.55
N SER A 13 46.79 29.88 2.78
CA SER A 13 48.08 29.73 3.50
C SER A 13 47.95 29.67 5.04
N ARG A 14 48.59 28.64 5.60
CA ARG A 14 49.48 28.64 6.80
C ARG A 14 48.92 29.04 8.18
N THR A 15 48.75 27.99 8.99
CA THR A 15 49.36 27.72 10.33
C THR A 15 50.20 28.82 10.97
N VAL A 16 49.99 29.10 12.27
CA VAL A 16 50.95 28.91 13.40
C VAL A 16 50.32 29.30 14.76
N ILE A 17 50.21 28.28 15.62
CA ILE A 17 50.53 28.12 17.06
C ILE A 17 50.25 29.26 18.07
N ALA A 18 49.53 28.93 19.15
CA ALA A 18 49.93 29.29 20.52
C ALA A 18 49.34 28.30 21.55
N GLU A 19 50.24 27.56 22.20
CA GLU A 19 50.00 26.74 23.38
C GLU A 19 49.59 27.60 24.58
N SER A 20 48.70 27.08 25.43
CA SER A 20 48.86 27.27 26.87
C SER A 20 48.36 26.04 27.61
N SER A 21 49.24 25.60 28.50
CA SER A 21 49.26 24.40 29.30
C SER A 21 48.29 24.41 30.48
N GLY A 22 47.75 23.23 30.79
CA GLY A 22 47.60 22.76 32.17
C GLY A 22 46.19 22.73 32.72
N ILE A 23 45.66 21.52 32.96
CA ILE A 23 45.45 20.95 34.31
C ILE A 23 44.66 19.63 34.14
N TRP A 24 45.18 18.58 34.78
CA TRP A 24 44.59 17.26 34.89
C TRP A 24 43.26 17.30 35.67
N GLN A 25 42.22 16.65 35.15
CA GLN A 25 41.32 15.87 36.01
C GLN A 25 40.53 14.83 35.21
N TRP A 26 40.67 13.59 35.68
CA TRP A 26 39.86 12.43 35.35
C TRP A 26 38.38 12.71 35.51
N LEU A 27 37.56 12.26 34.55
CA LEU A 27 36.30 11.57 34.83
C LEU A 27 35.94 10.74 33.59
N ALA A 28 36.09 9.44 33.73
CA ALA A 28 35.35 8.47 32.94
C ALA A 28 33.85 8.77 33.11
N GLY A 29 33.19 9.14 32.02
CA GLY A 29 31.78 9.46 32.00
C GLY A 29 31.27 9.20 30.61
N GLY A 30 30.69 8.01 30.42
CA GLY A 30 30.15 7.58 29.16
C GLY A 30 29.15 8.59 28.62
N PHE A 31 29.46 9.16 27.46
CA PHE A 31 28.43 9.63 26.55
C PHE A 31 28.10 8.47 25.63
N GLY A 32 27.13 7.69 26.08
CA GLY A 32 26.47 6.70 25.25
C GLY A 32 25.98 7.38 23.99
N VAL A 33 26.46 6.90 22.85
CA VAL A 33 25.74 7.05 21.60
C VAL A 33 24.46 6.24 21.78
N THR A 34 23.38 6.89 22.19
CA THR A 34 22.05 6.31 22.06
C THR A 34 21.78 6.25 20.56
N LEU A 35 22.18 5.15 19.92
CA LEU A 35 21.55 4.71 18.68
C LEU A 35 20.06 4.56 19.04
N MET A 36 19.26 5.58 18.75
CA MET A 36 17.85 5.33 18.48
C MET A 36 17.84 4.53 17.19
N ALA A 37 17.89 3.21 17.32
CA ALA A 37 17.42 2.31 16.29
C ALA A 37 15.97 2.71 16.02
N THR A 38 15.75 3.51 14.97
CA THR A 38 14.44 3.69 14.37
C THR A 38 14.02 2.31 13.91
N LEU A 39 13.26 1.59 14.74
CA LEU A 39 12.56 0.37 14.37
C LEU A 39 11.45 0.74 13.39
N SER A 40 11.82 1.09 12.16
CA SER A 40 11.00 0.82 10.99
C SER A 40 11.09 -0.68 10.73
N GLY A 41 10.57 -1.47 11.67
CA GLY A 41 10.55 -2.93 11.55
C GLY A 41 9.56 -3.28 10.46
N CYS A 42 10.01 -4.03 9.45
CA CYS A 42 9.09 -4.66 8.52
C CYS A 42 8.02 -5.43 9.33
N PRO A 43 6.72 -5.29 9.04
CA PRO A 43 5.67 -6.09 9.66
C PRO A 43 6.05 -7.57 9.65
N THR A 44 5.85 -8.24 10.77
CA THR A 44 6.24 -9.63 10.93
C THR A 44 5.16 -10.56 10.36
N MET A 45 5.52 -11.81 10.04
CA MET A 45 4.53 -12.85 9.69
C MET A 45 3.43 -13.02 10.75
N ALA A 46 3.72 -12.72 12.02
CA ALA A 46 2.73 -12.74 13.09
C ALA A 46 1.71 -11.61 12.97
N ASP A 47 2.12 -10.42 12.52
CA ASP A 47 1.23 -9.27 12.35
C ASP A 47 0.27 -9.49 11.18
N TYR A 48 0.78 -10.03 10.07
CA TYR A 48 -0.06 -10.43 8.93
C TYR A 48 -0.98 -11.60 9.29
N GLY A 49 -0.46 -12.65 9.94
CA GLY A 49 -1.26 -13.78 10.39
C GLY A 49 -2.40 -13.38 11.34
N ALA A 50 -2.17 -12.39 12.22
CA ALA A 50 -3.23 -11.86 13.09
C ALA A 50 -4.31 -11.04 12.36
N ALA A 51 -3.94 -10.42 11.23
CA ALA A 51 -4.87 -9.66 10.40
C ALA A 51 -5.68 -10.53 9.44
N THR A 52 -5.13 -11.68 9.03
CA THR A 52 -5.82 -12.66 8.18
C THR A 52 -6.57 -13.73 8.99
N SER A 53 -6.29 -13.90 10.29
CA SER A 53 -6.94 -14.93 11.14
C SER A 53 -8.36 -14.60 11.60
N GLY A 54 -9.00 -13.55 11.08
CA GLY A 54 -10.39 -13.20 11.42
C GLY A 54 -10.59 -12.52 12.79
N ASP A 55 -9.52 -12.21 13.52
CA ASP A 55 -9.58 -11.44 14.77
C ASP A 55 -9.82 -9.93 14.54
N GLY A 56 -9.91 -9.51 13.27
CA GLY A 56 -10.19 -8.11 12.89
C GLY A 56 -9.10 -7.12 13.29
N ARG A 57 -7.88 -7.60 13.55
CA ARG A 57 -6.75 -6.73 13.91
C ARG A 57 -6.12 -6.19 12.63
N ASP A 58 -6.45 -4.95 12.31
CA ASP A 58 -5.77 -4.20 11.27
C ASP A 58 -4.26 -4.14 11.62
N PHE A 59 -3.38 -4.39 10.65
CA PHE A 59 -1.96 -4.08 10.82
C PHE A 59 -1.59 -2.84 10.03
N VAL A 60 -0.63 -2.09 10.56
CA VAL A 60 -0.19 -0.81 10.00
C VAL A 60 1.22 -0.99 9.47
N ALA A 61 1.42 -0.66 8.19
CA ALA A 61 2.72 -0.75 7.56
C ALA A 61 2.86 0.24 6.39
N PRO A 62 4.09 0.61 6.00
CA PRO A 62 4.30 1.48 4.84
C PRO A 62 3.68 0.90 3.57
N HIS A 63 2.90 1.69 2.85
CA HIS A 63 2.19 1.35 1.63
C HIS A 63 3.15 0.89 0.55
N GLU A 64 4.26 1.62 0.38
CA GLU A 64 5.29 1.33 -0.63
C GLU A 64 5.94 -0.04 -0.42
N GLN A 65 5.87 -0.61 0.78
CA GLN A 65 6.43 -1.93 1.06
C GLN A 65 5.72 -3.04 0.28
N PHE A 66 4.42 -2.88 0.01
CA PHE A 66 3.61 -3.90 -0.64
C PHE A 66 3.26 -3.56 -2.08
N GLN A 67 3.47 -2.33 -2.50
CA GLN A 67 3.27 -1.94 -3.89
C GLN A 67 4.22 -2.72 -4.81
N VAL A 68 3.70 -3.09 -5.98
CA VAL A 68 4.49 -3.72 -7.04
C VAL A 68 4.38 -2.93 -8.33
N ASP A 69 5.37 -3.09 -9.22
CA ASP A 69 5.24 -2.62 -10.60
C ASP A 69 4.19 -3.47 -11.34
N SER A 70 3.03 -2.88 -11.63
CA SER A 70 1.91 -3.58 -12.27
C SER A 70 2.23 -4.08 -13.68
N MET A 71 3.27 -3.56 -14.33
CA MET A 71 3.71 -3.99 -15.66
C MET A 71 4.37 -5.37 -15.63
N GLU A 72 4.86 -5.82 -14.49
CA GLU A 72 5.45 -7.15 -14.30
C GLU A 72 4.42 -8.25 -14.03
N TYR A 73 3.13 -7.89 -13.99
CA TYR A 73 2.03 -8.79 -13.65
C TYR A 73 0.91 -8.77 -14.71
N PRO A 74 0.08 -9.84 -14.75
CA PRO A 74 -1.08 -9.90 -15.65
C PRO A 74 -2.12 -8.83 -15.34
N VAL A 75 -2.96 -8.56 -16.34
CA VAL A 75 -4.18 -7.76 -16.21
C VAL A 75 -5.37 -8.69 -16.30
N PHE A 76 -6.29 -8.52 -15.37
CA PHE A 76 -7.53 -9.26 -15.29
C PHE A 76 -8.72 -8.41 -15.72
N ALA A 77 -9.76 -9.08 -16.20
CA ALA A 77 -11.11 -8.54 -16.28
C ALA A 77 -12.06 -9.56 -15.66
N ILE A 78 -13.21 -9.10 -15.16
CA ILE A 78 -14.23 -10.03 -14.74
C ILE A 78 -14.85 -10.71 -15.97
N ILE A 79 -15.17 -12.01 -15.85
CA ILE A 79 -15.71 -12.82 -16.94
C ILE A 79 -17.09 -12.32 -17.35
N ASP A 80 -17.94 -11.94 -16.38
CA ASP A 80 -19.27 -11.38 -16.61
C ASP A 80 -19.57 -10.27 -15.60
N ASP A 81 -20.34 -9.25 -16.02
CA ASP A 81 -20.82 -8.18 -15.13
C ASP A 81 -21.62 -8.80 -13.97
N ARG A 82 -21.30 -8.42 -12.73
CA ARG A 82 -21.99 -8.95 -11.54
C ARG A 82 -21.97 -7.98 -10.37
N GLU A 83 -22.89 -8.23 -9.44
CA GLU A 83 -22.83 -7.62 -8.10
C GLU A 83 -21.55 -8.07 -7.40
N ALA A 84 -20.89 -7.12 -6.74
CA ALA A 84 -19.72 -7.40 -5.92
C ALA A 84 -20.16 -7.96 -4.56
N PRO A 85 -19.34 -8.81 -3.91
CA PRO A 85 -19.57 -9.24 -2.54
C PRO A 85 -19.80 -8.06 -1.60
N ARG A 86 -20.67 -8.26 -0.61
CA ARG A 86 -20.76 -7.30 0.49
C ARG A 86 -19.52 -7.38 1.35
N ALA A 87 -19.07 -6.21 1.80
CA ALA A 87 -17.98 -6.06 2.76
C ALA A 87 -18.49 -6.09 4.20
N ALA A 88 -17.65 -6.47 5.16
CA ALA A 88 -17.90 -6.40 6.60
C ALA A 88 -19.24 -7.04 7.03
N VAL A 89 -19.56 -8.19 6.44
CA VAL A 89 -20.74 -8.99 6.77
C VAL A 89 -20.53 -9.62 8.15
N ASN A 90 -21.50 -9.45 9.05
CA ASN A 90 -21.47 -10.05 10.38
C ASN A 90 -22.88 -10.46 10.77
N PHE A 91 -23.37 -11.56 10.18
CA PHE A 91 -24.72 -12.03 10.42
C PHE A 91 -24.85 -12.64 11.83
N PRO A 92 -25.94 -12.40 12.59
CA PRO A 92 -27.15 -11.63 12.21
C PRO A 92 -27.07 -10.13 12.54
N ARG A 93 -25.92 -9.61 12.99
CA ARG A 93 -25.79 -8.22 13.48
C ARG A 93 -25.83 -7.18 12.35
N ASN A 94 -25.25 -7.48 11.19
CA ASN A 94 -25.15 -6.59 10.04
C ASN A 94 -25.09 -7.42 8.74
N ASN A 95 -25.77 -6.94 7.69
CA ASN A 95 -25.74 -7.54 6.36
C ASN A 95 -24.53 -7.11 5.51
N GLY A 96 -23.65 -6.26 6.05
CA GLY A 96 -22.47 -5.74 5.35
C GLY A 96 -22.73 -4.47 4.55
N VAL A 97 -21.66 -3.90 4.02
CA VAL A 97 -21.64 -2.72 3.16
C VAL A 97 -21.73 -3.17 1.70
N GLU A 98 -22.56 -2.47 0.93
CA GLU A 98 -22.68 -2.70 -0.50
C GLU A 98 -21.49 -2.10 -1.25
N MET A 99 -20.86 -2.92 -2.10
CA MET A 99 -19.71 -2.52 -2.89
C MET A 99 -20.15 -2.21 -4.33
N PRO A 100 -19.43 -1.34 -5.07
CA PRO A 100 -19.74 -1.07 -6.47
C PRO A 100 -19.73 -2.37 -7.28
N PRO A 101 -20.57 -2.51 -8.32
CA PRO A 101 -20.59 -3.71 -9.14
C PRO A 101 -19.27 -3.93 -9.87
N LEU A 102 -18.92 -5.19 -10.09
CA LEU A 102 -17.78 -5.57 -10.91
C LEU A 102 -18.22 -5.67 -12.37
N LYS A 103 -17.53 -4.95 -13.26
CA LYS A 103 -17.88 -4.87 -14.69
C LYS A 103 -16.76 -5.38 -15.58
N GLN A 104 -17.09 -6.08 -16.67
CA GLN A 104 -16.18 -6.54 -17.73
C GLN A 104 -15.35 -5.39 -18.31
N SER A 105 -15.90 -4.17 -18.31
CA SER A 105 -15.22 -2.97 -18.80
C SER A 105 -14.12 -2.44 -17.87
N TYR A 106 -13.99 -2.99 -16.66
CA TYR A 106 -12.97 -2.66 -15.69
C TYR A 106 -11.70 -3.48 -15.97
N ARG A 107 -10.54 -2.87 -15.78
CA ARG A 107 -9.24 -3.52 -15.95
C ARG A 107 -8.56 -3.56 -14.60
N TRP A 108 -8.30 -4.78 -14.15
CA TRP A 108 -7.80 -5.07 -12.83
C TRP A 108 -6.33 -5.41 -12.92
N GLN A 109 -5.50 -4.57 -12.34
CA GLN A 109 -4.05 -4.72 -12.37
C GLN A 109 -3.60 -5.18 -10.99
N VAL A 110 -2.61 -6.08 -10.95
CA VAL A 110 -1.93 -6.38 -9.69
C VAL A 110 -1.20 -5.11 -9.26
N THR A 111 -1.57 -4.61 -8.08
CA THR A 111 -1.03 -3.35 -7.53
C THR A 111 -0.23 -3.60 -6.26
N HIS A 112 -0.56 -4.67 -5.54
CA HIS A 112 0.13 -5.03 -4.30
C HIS A 112 0.40 -6.52 -4.23
N LYS A 113 1.47 -6.86 -3.51
CA LYS A 113 1.79 -8.22 -3.08
C LYS A 113 2.04 -8.21 -1.57
N VAL A 114 1.23 -8.97 -0.83
CA VAL A 114 1.28 -9.03 0.64
C VAL A 114 1.48 -10.49 1.02
N HIS A 115 2.65 -10.82 1.58
CA HIS A 115 2.97 -12.18 2.05
C HIS A 115 2.77 -13.30 1.01
N GLY A 116 3.07 -13.03 -0.26
CA GLY A 116 2.91 -14.01 -1.35
C GLY A 116 1.55 -13.95 -2.04
N GLU A 117 0.57 -13.27 -1.44
CA GLU A 117 -0.75 -13.06 -2.03
C GLU A 117 -0.78 -11.78 -2.87
N TYR A 118 -1.62 -11.78 -3.89
CA TYR A 118 -1.73 -10.68 -4.84
C TYR A 118 -3.04 -9.94 -4.68
N LEU A 119 -2.97 -8.62 -4.73
CA LEU A 119 -4.14 -7.77 -4.70
C LEU A 119 -4.27 -7.00 -6.01
N ILE A 120 -5.44 -7.10 -6.62
CA ILE A 120 -5.79 -6.36 -7.84
C ILE A 120 -6.60 -5.11 -7.52
N GLY A 121 -6.34 -4.04 -8.28
CA GLY A 121 -7.08 -2.79 -8.25
C GLY A 121 -7.49 -2.33 -9.64
N SER A 122 -8.56 -1.54 -9.72
CA SER A 122 -9.09 -0.97 -10.96
C SER A 122 -9.43 0.49 -10.77
N GLU A 123 -8.86 1.36 -11.62
CA GLU A 123 -9.12 2.80 -11.57
C GLU A 123 -10.62 3.13 -11.74
N LYS A 124 -11.30 2.44 -12.67
CA LYS A 124 -12.75 2.65 -12.88
C LYS A 124 -13.59 2.18 -11.69
N PHE A 125 -13.11 1.17 -10.96
CA PHE A 125 -13.76 0.72 -9.74
C PHE A 125 -13.52 1.73 -8.62
N ASP A 126 -12.28 2.21 -8.45
CA ASP A 126 -11.92 3.25 -7.49
C ASP A 126 -12.72 4.54 -7.74
N GLN A 127 -12.92 4.95 -9.00
CA GLN A 127 -13.78 6.09 -9.35
C GLN A 127 -15.25 5.86 -9.00
N ALA A 128 -15.76 4.64 -9.18
CA ALA A 128 -17.13 4.29 -8.78
C ALA A 128 -17.29 4.27 -7.26
N TRP A 129 -16.24 3.86 -6.53
CA TRP A 129 -16.23 3.79 -5.07
C TRP A 129 -15.99 5.14 -4.39
N CYS A 130 -15.10 5.95 -4.94
CA CYS A 130 -14.66 7.24 -4.41
C CYS A 130 -15.80 8.21 -4.11
N ARG A 131 -16.93 8.07 -4.82
CA ARG A 131 -18.15 8.84 -4.60
C ARG A 131 -18.81 8.57 -3.25
N GLN A 132 -18.54 7.42 -2.62
CA GLN A 132 -19.14 7.05 -1.35
C GLN A 132 -18.18 7.38 -0.19
N THR A 133 -18.41 8.49 0.51
CA THR A 133 -17.68 8.75 1.76
C THR A 133 -18.42 8.20 2.98
N LYS A 134 -17.75 8.17 4.14
CA LYS A 134 -18.29 7.67 5.42
C LYS A 134 -19.58 8.36 5.88
N ASP A 135 -19.89 9.54 5.38
CA ASP A 135 -21.13 10.25 5.72
C ASP A 135 -22.33 9.85 4.85
N GLY A 136 -22.12 8.92 3.90
CA GLY A 136 -23.12 8.42 2.96
C GLY A 136 -23.50 9.43 1.88
N ARG A 137 -22.75 10.53 1.72
CA ARG A 137 -22.98 11.57 0.70
C ARG A 137 -22.06 11.37 -0.49
N ASP A 138 -22.56 11.79 -1.65
CA ASP A 138 -21.81 11.84 -2.91
C ASP A 138 -20.84 13.02 -2.89
N HIS A 139 -19.54 12.74 -3.02
CA HIS A 139 -18.46 13.73 -3.08
C HIS A 139 -17.72 13.63 -4.42
N PRO A 140 -18.35 14.05 -5.53
CA PRO A 140 -17.76 13.92 -6.86
C PRO A 140 -16.40 14.62 -6.98
N GLU A 141 -16.17 15.69 -6.22
CA GLU A 141 -14.91 16.44 -6.18
C GLU A 141 -13.71 15.60 -5.71
N HIS A 142 -13.92 14.52 -4.95
CA HIS A 142 -12.85 13.62 -4.55
C HIS A 142 -12.36 12.75 -5.72
N CYS A 143 -13.17 12.62 -6.78
CA CYS A 143 -12.95 11.68 -7.88
C CYS A 143 -12.59 12.37 -9.20
N GLU A 144 -12.51 13.71 -9.20
CA GLU A 144 -11.97 14.50 -10.30
C GLU A 144 -10.44 14.31 -10.42
N PRO A 145 -9.83 14.62 -11.57
CA PRO A 145 -8.37 14.72 -11.69
C PRO A 145 -7.80 15.63 -10.60
N GLU A 146 -6.75 15.20 -9.90
CA GLU A 146 -6.17 15.86 -8.70
C GLU A 146 -7.01 15.79 -7.41
N GLY A 147 -8.17 15.14 -7.45
CA GLY A 147 -8.96 14.82 -6.26
C GLY A 147 -8.23 13.89 -5.30
N ILE A 148 -8.64 13.90 -4.03
CA ILE A 148 -8.00 13.08 -2.98
C ILE A 148 -8.24 11.56 -3.15
N GLY A 149 -9.17 11.16 -4.01
CA GLY A 149 -9.62 9.78 -4.17
C GLY A 149 -10.47 9.27 -3.01
N ALA A 150 -10.79 7.98 -3.02
CA ALA A 150 -11.45 7.31 -1.91
C ALA A 150 -10.58 7.34 -0.63
N GLU A 151 -11.19 7.37 0.57
CA GLU A 151 -10.43 7.29 1.83
C GLU A 151 -9.65 5.96 1.92
N TYR A 152 -10.26 4.88 1.43
CA TYR A 152 -9.67 3.56 1.29
C TYR A 152 -9.72 3.14 -0.18
N LEU A 153 -8.60 2.62 -0.66
CA LEU A 153 -8.50 1.84 -1.88
C LEU A 153 -8.93 0.42 -1.57
N GLU A 154 -10.00 -0.01 -2.21
CA GLU A 154 -10.52 -1.37 -2.11
C GLU A 154 -9.81 -2.23 -3.14
N ARG A 155 -9.11 -3.26 -2.68
CA ARG A 155 -8.43 -4.21 -3.55
C ARG A 155 -9.06 -5.59 -3.38
N ILE A 156 -8.92 -6.42 -4.40
CA ILE A 156 -9.44 -7.78 -4.36
C ILE A 156 -8.25 -8.74 -4.35
N TYR A 157 -8.23 -9.65 -3.38
CA TYR A 157 -7.27 -10.75 -3.38
C TYR A 157 -7.59 -11.72 -4.52
N ILE A 158 -6.55 -12.12 -5.26
CA ILE A 158 -6.70 -12.95 -6.46
C ILE A 158 -5.62 -14.03 -6.56
N HIS A 159 -6.03 -15.20 -7.02
CA HIS A 159 -5.14 -16.29 -7.39
C HIS A 159 -4.79 -16.25 -8.88
N PRO A 160 -3.70 -16.93 -9.31
CA PRO A 160 -3.28 -16.96 -10.71
C PRO A 160 -4.29 -17.61 -11.68
N ASP A 161 -5.29 -18.34 -11.19
CA ASP A 161 -6.36 -18.89 -12.01
C ASP A 161 -7.55 -17.93 -12.20
N GLY A 162 -7.49 -16.74 -11.59
CA GLY A 162 -8.56 -15.74 -11.63
C GLY A 162 -9.63 -15.92 -10.55
N SER A 163 -9.45 -16.85 -9.61
CA SER A 163 -10.30 -16.93 -8.43
C SER A 163 -10.00 -15.80 -7.44
N ALA A 164 -11.06 -15.17 -6.93
CA ALA A 164 -10.99 -14.09 -5.94
C ALA A 164 -11.67 -14.52 -4.64
N TYR A 165 -11.22 -14.02 -3.49
CA TYR A 165 -11.68 -14.57 -2.20
C TYR A 165 -11.81 -13.57 -1.05
N ALA A 166 -11.31 -12.34 -1.19
CA ALA A 166 -11.41 -11.35 -0.13
C ALA A 166 -11.21 -9.92 -0.65
N TYR A 167 -11.68 -8.96 0.15
CA TYR A 167 -11.24 -7.57 0.03
C TYR A 167 -9.98 -7.32 0.85
N GLY A 168 -9.10 -6.51 0.28
CA GLY A 168 -8.00 -5.84 0.97
C GLY A 168 -8.29 -4.34 1.04
N TYR A 169 -8.46 -3.82 2.25
CA TYR A 169 -8.62 -2.38 2.46
C TYR A 169 -7.26 -1.75 2.57
N LEU A 170 -6.99 -0.71 1.78
CA LEU A 170 -5.76 0.07 1.88
C LEU A 170 -6.08 1.54 2.06
N LYS A 171 -5.63 2.15 3.15
CA LYS A 171 -5.84 3.58 3.37
C LYS A 171 -5.08 4.42 2.32
N ASN A 172 -5.80 5.30 1.62
CA ASN A 172 -5.28 6.17 0.56
C ASN A 172 -4.88 7.57 1.04
N THR A 173 -5.42 8.00 2.19
CA THR A 173 -5.29 9.38 2.69
C THR A 173 -4.36 9.47 3.91
N PRO A 174 -3.50 10.51 4.02
CA PRO A 174 -2.70 10.74 5.20
C PRO A 174 -3.57 10.93 6.44
N ARG A 175 -3.28 10.23 7.54
CA ARG A 175 -4.00 10.39 8.80
C ARG A 175 -3.55 11.67 9.51
N TRP A 176 -4.50 12.41 10.09
CA TRP A 176 -4.17 13.45 11.06
C TRP A 176 -4.06 12.81 12.46
N PRO A 177 -3.05 13.15 13.28
CA PRO A 177 -2.06 14.18 13.02
C PRO A 177 -0.81 13.58 12.34
N HIS A 178 -0.18 14.37 11.47
CA HIS A 178 0.82 13.97 10.46
C HIS A 178 2.18 13.44 10.97
N TRP A 179 2.28 13.01 12.23
CA TRP A 179 3.51 12.49 12.84
C TRP A 179 3.72 11.00 12.58
N PHE A 180 2.67 10.28 12.19
CA PHE A 180 2.80 9.00 11.48
C PHE A 180 2.83 9.32 9.99
N GLY A 181 3.90 8.95 9.31
CA GLY A 181 4.19 9.36 7.94
C GLY A 181 2.99 9.14 6.99
N LYS A 182 2.97 9.90 5.89
CA LYS A 182 1.95 9.86 4.83
C LYS A 182 1.70 8.47 4.20
N ASN A 183 2.42 7.44 4.64
CA ASN A 183 2.61 6.20 3.92
C ASN A 183 2.13 5.00 4.71
N GLU A 184 1.57 5.11 5.91
CA GLU A 184 1.10 3.95 6.65
C GLU A 184 -0.29 3.49 6.18
N THR A 185 -0.34 2.34 5.50
CA THR A 185 -1.57 1.66 5.11
C THR A 185 -2.04 0.73 6.22
N TRP A 186 -3.31 0.85 6.55
CA TRP A 186 -4.03 -0.15 7.33
C TRP A 186 -4.42 -1.25 6.37
N PHE A 187 -3.91 -2.46 6.59
CA PHE A 187 -4.33 -3.64 5.85
C PHE A 187 -5.37 -4.39 6.65
N ARG A 188 -6.54 -4.57 6.04
CA ARG A 188 -7.58 -5.48 6.52
C ARG A 188 -7.89 -6.48 5.43
N HIS A 189 -7.91 -7.75 5.80
CA HIS A 189 -8.44 -8.82 4.98
C HIS A 189 -9.91 -9.06 5.36
N ASP A 190 -10.79 -9.14 4.37
CA ASP A 190 -12.22 -9.36 4.57
C ASP A 190 -12.78 -10.35 3.55
N ASP A 191 -12.98 -11.58 4.02
CA ASP A 191 -13.57 -12.70 3.30
C ASP A 191 -15.04 -12.94 3.70
N THR A 192 -15.67 -12.00 4.41
CA THR A 192 -17.00 -12.21 4.99
C THR A 192 -18.14 -12.20 3.96
N GLY A 193 -17.89 -11.64 2.78
CA GLY A 193 -18.83 -11.63 1.65
C GLY A 193 -18.98 -12.99 0.97
N ASP A 194 -20.00 -13.13 0.11
CA ASP A 194 -20.18 -14.34 -0.71
C ASP A 194 -19.23 -14.33 -1.91
N TRP A 195 -18.12 -15.05 -1.80
CA TRP A 195 -17.12 -15.24 -2.86
C TRP A 195 -17.35 -16.50 -3.71
N SER A 196 -18.54 -17.10 -3.70
CA SER A 196 -18.82 -18.36 -4.41
C SER A 196 -18.93 -18.21 -5.95
N GLY A 197 -18.83 -19.34 -6.66
CA GLY A 197 -18.96 -19.37 -8.13
C GLY A 197 -17.72 -18.87 -8.87
N GLN A 198 -16.54 -19.20 -8.35
CA GLN A 198 -15.23 -18.91 -8.94
C GLN A 198 -14.92 -19.81 -10.16
N PRO A 199 -14.00 -19.41 -11.05
CA PRO A 199 -13.28 -18.13 -11.07
C PRO A 199 -14.17 -16.99 -11.56
N TRP A 200 -13.92 -15.78 -11.07
CA TRP A 200 -14.64 -14.60 -11.54
C TRP A 200 -13.85 -13.83 -12.58
N PHE A 201 -12.53 -13.88 -12.52
CA PHE A 201 -11.66 -13.11 -13.38
C PHE A 201 -11.01 -14.00 -14.42
N GLU A 202 -10.75 -13.42 -15.59
CA GLU A 202 -9.89 -14.00 -16.62
C GLU A 202 -8.73 -13.04 -16.90
N CYS A 203 -7.59 -13.60 -17.31
CA CYS A 203 -6.47 -12.79 -17.77
C CYS A 203 -6.75 -12.27 -19.18
N VAL A 204 -6.64 -10.96 -19.37
CA VAL A 204 -6.93 -10.27 -20.63
C VAL A 204 -5.73 -9.56 -21.24
N ALA A 205 -4.64 -9.37 -20.48
CA ALA A 205 -3.38 -8.86 -20.99
C ALA A 205 -2.20 -9.32 -20.12
N ARG A 206 -1.00 -9.37 -20.71
CA ARG A 206 0.24 -9.79 -20.03
C ARG A 206 0.12 -11.18 -19.38
N CYS A 207 -0.61 -12.10 -20.01
CA CYS A 207 -0.92 -13.42 -19.42
C CYS A 207 0.28 -14.37 -19.36
N ASP A 208 1.34 -14.09 -20.10
CA ASP A 208 2.65 -14.72 -19.92
C ASP A 208 3.22 -14.48 -18.50
N LYS A 209 2.86 -13.37 -17.86
CA LYS A 209 3.26 -13.03 -16.48
C LYS A 209 2.49 -13.78 -15.40
N LEU A 210 1.47 -14.57 -15.74
CA LEU A 210 0.80 -15.46 -14.78
C LEU A 210 1.76 -16.47 -14.16
N LYS A 211 2.80 -16.86 -14.90
CA LYS A 211 3.83 -17.76 -14.40
C LYS A 211 4.51 -17.19 -13.15
N SER A 212 4.85 -15.91 -13.15
CA SER A 212 5.46 -15.24 -11.99
C SER A 212 4.58 -15.33 -10.74
N MET A 213 3.26 -15.23 -10.89
CA MET A 213 2.33 -15.38 -9.77
C MET A 213 2.22 -16.83 -9.25
N ARG A 214 2.50 -17.82 -10.11
CA ARG A 214 2.46 -19.24 -9.75
C ARG A 214 3.76 -19.70 -9.10
N ASP A 215 4.89 -19.28 -9.66
CA ASP A 215 6.22 -19.63 -9.17
C ASP A 215 6.46 -19.08 -7.73
N ASP A 216 5.77 -17.99 -7.36
CA ASP A 216 5.83 -17.37 -6.04
C ASP A 216 4.90 -18.04 -4.98
N ALA A 217 4.00 -18.93 -5.41
CA ALA A 217 3.04 -19.62 -4.54
C ALA A 217 3.54 -21.00 -4.05
N GLU A 218 4.70 -21.44 -4.56
CA GLU A 218 5.41 -22.68 -4.17
C GLU A 218 6.52 -22.39 -3.13
#